data_AF-A0A7X0NVB9-F1
#
_entry.id   AF-A0A7X0NVB9-F1
#
_cell.length_a   1.000
_cell.length_b   1.000
_cell.length_c   1.000
_cell.angle_alpha   90.00
_cell.angle_beta   90.00
_cell.angle_gamma   90.00
#
_symmetry.space_group_name_H-M   'P 1'
#
loop_
_entity.id
_entity.type
_entity.pdbx_description
1 polymer ?
#
loop_
_entity_poly.entity_id
_entity_poly.type
_entity_poly.pdbx_seq_one_letter_code
_entity_poly.pdbx_strand_id
1 'polypeptide(L)' 'MVRKIEAPTRIPVPGGKIINEHIGQVNTGDEAISIAHMIAPRS' A
#
# COMPACT_ATOMS: atom_id res chain seq x y z
N MET A 1 5.22 -3.24 21.29
CA MET A 1 6.52 -3.41 20.60
C MET A 1 6.45 -2.69 19.26
N VAL A 2 7.56 -2.11 18.79
CA VAL A 2 7.62 -1.48 17.46
C VAL A 2 8.08 -2.52 16.44
N ARG A 3 7.42 -2.57 15.28
CA ARG A 3 7.76 -3.44 14.16
C ARG A 3 8.26 -2.59 12.99
N LYS A 4 9.37 -2.99 12.38
CA LYS A 4 9.83 -2.42 11.10
C LYS A 4 9.07 -3.07 9.95
N ILE A 5 8.61 -2.23 9.02
CA ILE A 5 8.05 -2.66 7.75
C ILE A 5 9.17 -2.55 6.72
N GLU A 6 9.59 -3.69 6.17
CA GLU A 6 10.75 -3.76 5.26
C GLU A 6 10.45 -3.13 3.90
N ALA A 7 9.24 -3.34 3.38
CA ALA A 7 8.77 -2.76 2.13
C ALA A 7 7.23 -2.72 2.08
N PRO A 8 6.65 -1.77 1.33
CA PRO A 8 5.21 -1.77 1.07
C PRO A 8 4.82 -2.92 0.14
N THR A 9 3.56 -3.36 0.25
CA THR A 9 2.97 -4.27 -0.74
C THR A 9 2.52 -3.49 -1.95
N ARG A 10 2.90 -3.96 -3.14
CA ARG A 10 2.53 -3.34 -4.42
C ARG A 10 1.22 -3.94 -4.95
N ILE A 11 0.22 -3.09 -5.12
CA ILE A 11 -1.12 -3.47 -5.57
C ILE A 11 -1.40 -2.74 -6.90
N PRO A 12 -1.47 -3.47 -8.04
CA PRO A 12 -1.90 -2.90 -9.30
C PRO A 12 -3.40 -2.63 -9.26
N VAL A 13 -3.81 -1.45 -9.74
CA VAL A 13 -5.23 -1.08 -9.84
C VAL A 13 -5.54 -0.48 -11.22
N PRO A 14 -6.82 -0.42 -11.64
CA PRO A 14 -7.18 0.06 -12.98
C PRO A 14 -6.62 1.45 -13.34
N GLY A 15 -6.38 1.67 -14.64
CA GLY A 15 -5.85 2.92 -15.18
C GLY A 15 -4.33 3.08 -15.03
N GLY A 16 -3.59 1.96 -14.97
CA GLY A 16 -2.13 1.97 -14.86
C GLY A 16 -1.59 2.50 -13.54
N LYS A 17 -2.47 2.68 -12.54
CA LYS A 17 -2.09 3.18 -11.22
C LYS A 17 -1.49 2.05 -10.37
N ILE A 18 -0.60 2.43 -9.47
CA ILE A 18 0.00 1.54 -8.49
C ILE A 18 -0.33 2.08 -7.09
N ILE A 19 -0.74 1.20 -6.18
CA ILE A 19 -0.79 1.48 -4.75
C ILE A 19 0.39 0.76 -4.08
N ASN A 20 1.17 1.48 -3.29
CA ASN A 20 2.18 0.93 -2.40
C ASN A 20 1.66 1.03 -0.96
N GLU A 21 1.07 -0.05 -0.45
CA GLU A 21 0.50 -0.13 0.91
C GLU A 21 1.59 -0.43 1.94
N HIS A 22 1.76 0.45 2.92
CA HIS A 22 2.69 0.26 4.03
C HIS A 22 2.01 -0.40 5.23
N ILE A 23 0.79 0.03 5.56
CA ILE A 23 -0.03 -0.53 6.64
C ILE A 23 -1.41 -0.81 6.06
N GLY A 24 -2.00 -1.94 6.41
CA GLY A 24 -3.35 -2.30 5.97
C GLY A 24 -3.51 -3.80 5.85
N GLN A 25 -4.64 -4.22 5.27
CA GLN A 25 -5.03 -5.62 5.23
C GLN A 25 -4.03 -6.47 4.42
N VAL A 26 -3.40 -5.89 3.40
CA VAL A 26 -2.53 -6.64 2.48
C VAL A 26 -1.10 -6.74 3.01
N ASN A 27 -0.55 -5.68 3.63
CA ASN A 27 0.82 -5.70 4.15
C ASN A 27 0.91 -6.20 5.60
N THR A 28 -0.01 -5.80 6.47
CA THR A 28 0.04 -6.05 7.92
C THR A 28 -1.15 -6.81 8.49
N GLY A 29 -2.21 -7.03 7.70
CA GLY A 29 -3.46 -7.64 8.16
C GLY A 29 -4.33 -6.71 9.01
N ASP A 30 -4.09 -5.40 8.97
CA ASP A 30 -4.91 -4.42 9.71
C ASP A 30 -6.16 -4.07 8.89
N GLU A 31 -7.33 -4.27 9.49
CA GLU A 31 -8.62 -4.07 8.82
C GLU A 31 -9.24 -2.71 9.12
N ALA A 32 -8.78 -2.02 10.17
CA ALA A 32 -9.40 -0.78 10.62
C ALA A 32 -8.89 0.44 9.82
N ILE A 33 -7.60 0.43 9.45
CA ILE A 33 -6.98 1.53 8.73
C ILE A 33 -5.87 1.04 7.80
N SER A 34 -5.69 1.75 6.68
CA SER A 34 -4.54 1.58 5.80
C SER A 34 -3.79 2.89 5.56
N ILE A 35 -2.48 2.77 5.32
CA ILE A 35 -1.59 3.85 4.89
C ILE A 35 -0.91 3.40 3.61
N ALA A 36 -1.14 4.12 2.52
CA ALA A 36 -0.60 3.78 1.22
C ALA A 36 -0.21 5.01 0.40
N HIS A 37 0.78 4.83 -0.48
CA HIS A 37 1.15 5.83 -1.49
C HIS A 37 0.64 5.39 -2.86
N MET A 38 -0.25 6.19 -3.46
CA MET A 38 -0.75 5.98 -4.81
C MET A 38 0.09 6.72 -5.84
N ILE A 39 0.50 6.01 -6.88
CA ILE A 39 1.24 6.54 -8.03
C ILE A 39 0.35 6.39 -9.26
N ALA A 40 0.10 7.50 -9.94
CA ALA A 40 -0.63 7.53 -11.21
C ALA A 40 0.30 7.97 -12.34
N PRO A 41 0.15 7.40 -13.56
CA PRO A 41 0.83 7.91 -14.73
C PRO A 41 0.39 9.36 -15.00
N ARG A 42 1.30 10.18 -15.53
CA ARG A 42 0.94 11.49 -16.07
C ARG A 42 0.11 11.29 -17.34
N SER A 43 -0.90 12.15 -17.50
CA SER A 43 -1.70 12.29 -18.73
C SER A 43 -0.86 12.75 -19.91
#